data_AF-A0A9W5IS13-F1
#
_entry.id   AF-A0A9W5IS13-F1
#
_cell.length_a   1.000
_cell.length_b   1.000
_cell.length_c   1.000
_cell.angle_alpha   90.00
_cell.angle_beta   90.00
_cell.angle_gamma   90.00
#
_symmetry.space_group_name_H-M   'P 1'
#
loop_
_entity.id
_entity.type
_entity.pdbx_description
1 polymer ?
#
loop_
_entity_poly.entity_id
_entity_poly.type
_entity_poly.pdbx_seq_one_letter_code
_entity_poly.pdbx_strand_id
1 'polypeptide(L)'
;MKKLGRFAGRLGKPVVRQLYVLYYLWESEHTPKRAKMIIVGALVYFLSPIDSIPDLLIPFGFSDDIAVIALVYSQMKNYLTEDIQEKARQAADKLFGS
;
A
#
# COMPACT_ATOMS: atom_id res chain seq x y z
N MET A 1 1.93 11.67 -0.84
CA MET A 1 3.11 11.61 0.06
C MET A 1 2.98 12.49 1.32
N LYS A 2 2.65 13.79 1.23
CA LYS A 2 2.46 14.64 2.44
C LYS A 2 1.45 14.09 3.47
N LYS A 3 0.39 13.39 3.00
CA LYS A 3 -0.56 12.69 3.89
C LYS A 3 0.07 11.48 4.60
N LEU A 4 0.96 10.73 3.93
CA LEU A 4 1.58 9.53 4.50
C LEU A 4 2.41 9.85 5.75
N GLY A 5 3.13 10.98 5.77
CA GLY A 5 3.90 11.41 6.95
C GLY A 5 3.06 11.66 8.20
N ARG A 6 1.80 12.08 8.05
CA ARG A 6 0.88 12.28 9.19
C ARG A 6 0.40 10.95 9.78
N PHE A 7 0.24 9.93 8.94
CA PHE A 7 -0.20 8.59 9.34
C PHE A 7 0.97 7.63 9.63
N ALA A 8 2.19 7.94 9.16
CA ALA A 8 3.36 7.09 9.26
C ALA A 8 3.69 6.68 10.70
N GLY A 9 3.60 7.62 11.65
CA GLY A 9 3.79 7.33 13.07
C GLY A 9 2.79 6.33 13.65
N ARG A 10 1.55 6.29 13.12
CA ARG A 10 0.49 5.35 13.55
C ARG A 10 0.58 3.99 12.85
N LEU A 11 1.01 3.96 11.60
CA LEU A 11 1.06 2.73 10.77
C LEU A 11 2.33 1.90 10.99
N GLY A 12 3.42 2.56 11.38
CA GLY A 12 4.73 1.93 11.50
C GLY A 12 5.43 1.71 10.14
N LYS A 13 6.75 1.55 10.22
CA LYS A 13 7.65 1.41 9.07
C LYS A 13 7.31 0.25 8.12
N PRO A 14 6.92 -0.95 8.59
CA PRO A 14 6.60 -2.07 7.71
C PRO A 14 5.39 -1.80 6.79
N VAL A 15 4.31 -1.23 7.33
CA VAL A 15 3.09 -0.91 6.57
C VAL A 15 3.37 0.20 5.57
N VAL A 16 4.08 1.24 6.00
CA VAL A 16 4.52 2.33 5.11
C VAL A 16 5.36 1.79 3.95
N ARG A 17 6.28 0.85 4.20
CA ARG A 17 7.07 0.22 3.14
C ARG A 17 6.19 -0.55 2.15
N GLN A 18 5.17 -1.28 2.62
CA GLN A 18 4.22 -1.96 1.73
C GLN A 18 3.44 -0.97 0.87
N LEU A 19 3.00 0.16 1.44
CA LEU A 19 2.34 1.22 0.67
C LEU A 19 3.25 1.80 -0.42
N TYR A 20 4.55 1.97 -0.13
CA TYR A 20 5.53 2.38 -1.14
C TYR A 20 5.73 1.35 -2.23
N VAL A 21 5.81 0.06 -1.88
CA VAL A 21 5.88 -1.01 -2.88
C VAL A 21 4.69 -0.94 -3.83
N LEU A 22 3.48 -0.84 -3.29
CA LEU A 22 2.26 -0.76 -4.09
C LEU A 22 2.29 0.48 -5.00
N TYR A 23 2.70 1.63 -4.48
CA TYR A 23 2.87 2.85 -5.28
C TYR A 23 3.85 2.65 -6.45
N TYR A 24 5.03 2.08 -6.22
CA TYR A 24 6.03 1.88 -7.28
C TYR A 24 5.63 0.79 -8.28
N LEU A 25 4.90 -0.24 -7.84
CA LEU A 25 4.31 -1.22 -8.75
C LEU A 25 3.27 -0.58 -9.66
N TRP A 26 2.43 0.30 -9.12
CA TRP A 26 1.46 1.04 -9.92
C TRP A 26 2.15 1.93 -10.98
N GLU A 27 3.26 2.57 -10.62
CA GLU A 27 4.06 3.39 -11.53
C GLU A 27 4.76 2.55 -12.61
N SER A 28 5.28 1.37 -12.25
CA SER A 28 6.03 0.48 -13.15
C SER A 28 5.24 0.06 -14.40
N GLU A 29 5.83 0.24 -15.59
CA GLU A 29 5.23 -0.16 -16.87
C GLU A 29 5.07 -1.68 -17.01
N HIS A 30 5.90 -2.46 -16.31
CA HIS A 30 5.86 -3.92 -16.33
C HIS A 30 4.68 -4.51 -15.53
N THR A 31 3.99 -3.69 -14.73
CA THR A 31 2.84 -4.15 -13.94
C THR A 31 1.58 -4.18 -14.82
N PRO A 32 0.89 -5.33 -14.95
CA PRO A 32 -0.31 -5.43 -15.78
C PRO A 32 -1.41 -4.46 -15.35
N LYS A 33 -2.18 -3.94 -16.31
CA LYS A 33 -3.26 -2.97 -16.05
C LYS A 33 -4.24 -3.43 -14.97
N ARG A 34 -4.59 -4.73 -14.92
CA ARG A 34 -5.46 -5.30 -13.88
C ARG A 34 -4.85 -5.17 -12.48
N ALA A 35 -3.56 -5.49 -12.33
CA ALA A 35 -2.84 -5.33 -11.07
C ALA A 35 -2.78 -3.86 -10.65
N LYS A 36 -2.52 -2.94 -11.59
CA LYS A 36 -2.57 -1.49 -11.34
C LYS A 36 -3.94 -1.03 -10.82
N MET A 37 -5.04 -1.53 -11.38
CA MET A 37 -6.39 -1.19 -10.92
C MET A 37 -6.65 -1.67 -9.49
N ILE A 38 -6.23 -2.89 -9.15
CA ILE A 38 -6.36 -3.43 -7.77
C ILE A 38 -5.55 -2.57 -6.80
N ILE A 39 -4.32 -2.21 -7.16
CA ILE A 39 -3.46 -1.35 -6.35
C ILE A 39 -4.11 0.02 -6.12
N VAL A 40 -4.62 0.65 -7.18
CA VAL A 40 -5.33 1.96 -7.06
C VAL A 40 -6.52 1.82 -6.13
N GLY A 41 -7.33 0.77 -6.28
CA GLY A 41 -8.47 0.51 -5.39
C GLY A 41 -8.03 0.43 -3.93
N ALA A 42 -6.98 -0.32 -3.64
CA ALA A 42 -6.44 -0.47 -2.28
C ALA A 42 -5.89 0.85 -1.71
N LEU A 43 -5.15 1.62 -2.51
CA LEU A 43 -4.58 2.90 -2.09
C LEU A 43 -5.66 3.98 -1.90
N VAL A 44 -6.68 4.00 -2.77
CA VAL A 44 -7.83 4.92 -2.65
C VAL A 44 -8.62 4.56 -1.40
N TYR A 45 -8.93 3.28 -1.19
CA TYR A 45 -9.59 2.79 0.02
C TYR A 45 -8.84 3.23 1.27
N PHE A 46 -7.54 2.93 1.35
CA PHE A 46 -6.68 3.29 2.48
C PHE A 46 -6.58 4.80 2.76
N LEU A 47 -6.64 5.64 1.72
CA LEU A 47 -6.54 7.10 1.83
C LEU A 47 -7.90 7.81 1.85
N SER A 48 -9.00 7.06 1.70
CA SER A 48 -10.34 7.59 1.58
C SER A 48 -10.79 8.13 2.94
N PRO A 49 -11.31 9.38 3.00
CA PRO A 49 -12.05 9.86 4.18
C PRO A 49 -13.46 9.25 4.26
N ILE A 50 -13.89 8.57 3.19
CA ILE A 50 -15.20 7.92 3.05
C ILE A 50 -14.95 6.43 3.23
N ASP A 51 -15.17 5.98 4.46
CA ASP A 51 -15.16 4.59 4.89
C ASP A 51 -16.43 3.88 4.35
N SER A 52 -16.56 3.78 3.02
CA SER A 52 -17.82 3.34 2.38
C SER A 52 -17.61 2.46 1.15
N ILE A 53 -16.72 1.48 1.21
CA ILE A 53 -17.01 0.22 0.50
C ILE A 53 -17.83 -0.61 1.50
N PRO A 54 -19.17 -0.49 1.48
CA PRO A 54 -20.01 -1.07 2.50
C PRO A 54 -20.00 -2.60 2.33
N ASP A 55 -19.72 -3.32 3.41
CA ASP A 55 -20.24 -4.67 3.71
C ASP A 55 -20.06 -5.80 2.68
N LEU A 56 -19.14 -5.71 1.71
CA LEU A 56 -19.04 -6.74 0.67
C LEU A 56 -18.05 -7.88 0.94
N LEU A 57 -17.17 -7.79 1.96
CA LEU A 57 -16.19 -8.85 2.24
C LEU A 57 -15.85 -8.99 3.74
N ILE A 58 -16.60 -9.83 4.47
CA ILE A 58 -16.18 -10.56 5.69
C ILE A 58 -16.05 -9.72 7.01
N PRO A 59 -16.46 -10.23 8.19
CA PRO A 59 -16.69 -9.37 9.37
C PRO A 59 -15.49 -9.33 10.32
N PHE A 60 -14.54 -8.40 10.18
CA PHE A 60 -13.59 -8.08 11.28
C PHE A 60 -13.07 -6.63 11.23
N GLY A 61 -13.58 -5.80 12.15
CA GLY A 61 -13.27 -4.37 12.25
C GLY A 61 -11.82 -4.00 12.59
N PHE A 62 -11.45 -2.78 12.20
CA PHE A 62 -10.17 -2.06 12.43
C PHE A 62 -8.89 -2.66 11.84
N SER A 63 -8.85 -3.97 11.60
CA SER A 63 -7.75 -4.65 10.90
C SER A 63 -7.85 -4.52 9.38
N ASP A 64 -9.00 -4.11 8.86
CA ASP A 64 -9.35 -4.25 7.45
C ASP A 64 -8.43 -3.46 6.51
N ASP A 65 -8.09 -2.22 6.85
CA ASP A 65 -7.22 -1.39 5.99
C ASP A 65 -5.80 -1.97 5.84
N ILE A 66 -5.18 -2.33 6.96
CA ILE A 66 -3.84 -2.92 6.97
C ILE A 66 -3.88 -4.33 6.36
N ALA A 67 -4.96 -5.09 6.62
CA ALA A 67 -5.15 -6.41 6.04
C ALA A 67 -5.33 -6.32 4.51
N VAL A 68 -6.08 -5.35 4.00
CA VAL A 68 -6.24 -5.09 2.56
C VAL A 68 -4.89 -4.72 1.94
N ILE A 69 -4.13 -3.81 2.55
CA ILE A 69 -2.78 -3.47 2.07
C ILE A 69 -1.86 -4.69 2.07
N ALA A 70 -1.86 -5.49 3.14
CA ALA A 70 -1.05 -6.69 3.26
C ALA A 70 -1.47 -7.78 2.25
N LEU A 71 -2.77 -7.94 2.03
CA LEU A 71 -3.35 -8.89 1.07
C LEU A 71 -2.95 -8.50 -0.35
N VAL A 72 -3.16 -7.24 -0.73
CA VAL A 72 -2.80 -6.73 -2.06
C VAL A 72 -1.30 -6.81 -2.26
N TYR A 73 -0.50 -6.41 -1.26
CA TYR A 73 0.96 -6.61 -1.28
C TYR A 73 1.33 -8.08 -1.54
N SER A 74 0.68 -9.03 -0.85
CA SER A 74 0.92 -10.45 -1.03
C SER A 74 0.57 -10.92 -2.45
N GLN A 75 -0.56 -10.47 -3.00
CA GLN A 75 -0.96 -10.78 -4.38
C GLN A 75 0.01 -10.19 -5.42
N MET A 76 0.63 -9.05 -5.12
CA MET A 76 1.56 -8.39 -6.03
C MET A 76 3.00 -8.92 -5.95
N LYS A 77 3.29 -9.92 -5.11
CA LYS A 77 4.66 -10.46 -4.93
C LYS A 77 5.31 -10.92 -6.24
N ASN A 78 4.52 -11.42 -7.19
CA ASN A 78 5.02 -11.88 -8.49
C ASN A 78 5.49 -10.75 -9.42
N TYR A 79 5.14 -9.50 -9.10
CA TYR A 79 5.56 -8.31 -9.86
C TYR A 79 6.70 -7.55 -9.16
N LEU A 80 7.10 -8.00 -7.97
CA LEU A 80 8.17 -7.36 -7.21
C LEU A 80 9.52 -7.59 -7.88
N THR A 81 10.22 -6.49 -8.12
CA THR A 81 11.65 -6.49 -8.46
C THR A 81 12.46 -6.01 -7.27
N GLU A 82 13.74 -6.36 -7.23
CA GLU A 82 14.67 -5.88 -6.20
C GLU A 82 14.74 -4.34 -6.19
N ASP A 83 14.74 -3.71 -7.36
CA ASP A 83 14.71 -2.24 -7.51
C ASP A 83 13.47 -1.61 -6.86
N ILE A 84 12.28 -2.19 -7.05
CA ILE A 84 11.05 -1.70 -6.43
C ILE A 84 11.09 -1.86 -4.91
N GLN A 85 11.59 -3.00 -4.42
CA GLN A 85 11.71 -3.23 -2.98
C GLN A 85 12.69 -2.23 -2.34
N GLU A 86 13.81 -1.97 -3.00
CA GLU A 86 14.83 -1.07 -2.51
C GLU A 86 14.36 0.38 -2.54
N LYS A 87 13.74 0.84 -3.64
CA LYS A 87 13.09 2.17 -3.71
C LYS A 87 12.06 2.35 -2.59
N ALA A 88 11.23 1.33 -2.35
CA ALA A 88 10.24 1.36 -1.29
C ALA A 88 10.86 1.42 0.11
N ARG A 89 11.94 0.67 0.33
CA ARG A 89 12.71 0.71 1.58
C ARG A 89 13.30 2.09 1.83
N GLN A 90 14.01 2.65 0.85
CA GLN A 90 14.63 3.98 0.95
C GLN A 90 13.59 5.08 1.18
N ALA A 91 12.45 5.01 0.50
CA ALA A 91 11.36 5.97 0.69
C ALA A 91 10.74 5.88 2.10
N ALA A 92 10.61 4.67 2.64
CA ALA A 92 10.18 4.46 4.02
C ALA A 92 11.23 4.96 5.02
N ASP A 93 12.49 4.57 4.87
CA ASP A 93 13.63 4.98 5.70
C ASP A 93 13.70 6.51 5.82
N LYS A 94 13.66 7.20 4.67
CA LYS A 94 13.64 8.66 4.59
C LYS A 94 12.46 9.29 5.33
N LEU A 95 11.29 8.62 5.36
CA LEU A 95 10.11 9.12 6.05
C LEU A 95 10.23 9.01 7.58
N PHE A 96 10.90 7.97 8.07
CA PHE A 96 11.12 7.74 9.50
C PHE A 96 12.45 8.35 10.01
N GLY A 97 13.25 8.96 9.14
CA GLY A 97 14.53 9.55 9.50
C GLY A 97 15.57 8.51 9.95
N SER A 98 15.47 7.28 9.41
CA SER A 98 16.38 6.17 9.69
C SER A 98 17.28 5.85 8.51
#